data_AF-A0AAU2IX95-F1
#
_entry.id   AF-A0AAU2IX95-F1
#
_cell.length_a   1.000
_cell.length_b   1.000
_cell.length_c   1.000
_cell.angle_alpha   90.00
_cell.angle_beta   90.00
_cell.angle_gamma   90.00
#
_symmetry.space_group_name_H-M   'P 1'
#
loop_
_entity.id
_entity.type
_entity.pdbx_description
1 polymer ?
#
loop_
_entity_poly.entity_id
_entity_poly.type
_entity_poly.pdbx_seq_one_letter_code
_entity_poly.pdbx_strand_id
1 'polypeptide(L)'
;MNRGRVGATVAGVLVIALSAVACGEDAPEDLVTEGNRPAVPYSGPLHLPHPNVEGDTPQARMTESGAAGRALECDGEIYSGGGSEPWSKGDGGATPEEGLKLHFEIEQPDLPRYGYRVEREEADRVLYSFDVDLRTKIAVIVAKDRKGRPGWGPDTTAMCDPAELPSSYTDKQPYRVWTDKDGRRVPVSEVSSSAGSAHCDWQDADFLEWGAGSGGEGSADRKVYARDPEGVLPSGMLTSAYDGDVTMPAGARSTGYHLDDRELWLTDDMSRVYVRTLDGVEAWPAVKQHMGCR
;
A
#
# COMPACT_ATOMS: atom_id res chain seq x y z
N MET A 1 48.33 -76.55 2.22
CA MET A 1 48.78 -75.95 3.50
C MET A 1 47.71 -74.98 3.96
N ASN A 2 47.28 -75.18 5.20
CA ASN A 2 46.15 -74.55 5.88
C ASN A 2 46.59 -73.21 6.51
N ARG A 3 45.73 -72.18 6.50
CA ARG A 3 45.70 -70.95 7.35
C ARG A 3 44.80 -69.93 6.64
N GLY A 4 43.80 -69.29 7.21
CA GLY A 4 43.25 -69.23 8.57
C GLY A 4 42.13 -68.19 8.52
N ARG A 5 41.03 -68.43 9.25
CA ARG A 5 39.92 -67.46 9.43
C ARG A 5 40.40 -66.28 10.28
N VAL A 6 40.05 -65.06 9.88
CA VAL A 6 39.80 -63.94 10.81
C VAL A 6 38.60 -63.18 10.27
N GLY A 7 37.54 -63.12 11.08
CA GLY A 7 36.37 -62.28 10.83
C GLY A 7 36.65 -60.84 11.21
N ALA A 8 36.02 -59.90 10.50
CA ALA A 8 35.90 -58.52 10.91
C ALA A 8 34.45 -58.09 10.73
N THR A 9 33.79 -57.91 11.87
CA THR A 9 32.49 -57.29 12.07
C THR A 9 32.60 -55.82 11.66
N VAL A 10 31.82 -55.37 10.67
CA VAL A 10 31.64 -53.94 10.40
C VAL A 10 30.36 -53.50 11.10
N ALA A 11 30.53 -52.73 12.16
CA ALA A 11 29.45 -52.07 12.88
C ALA A 11 28.81 -51.00 11.97
N GLY A 12 27.51 -51.11 11.75
CA GLY A 12 26.72 -50.10 11.04
C GLY A 12 26.59 -48.84 11.90
N VAL A 13 27.06 -47.71 11.37
CA VAL A 13 26.74 -46.38 11.91
C VAL A 13 25.35 -46.02 11.38
N LEU A 14 24.35 -46.13 12.26
CA LEU A 14 23.00 -45.64 12.00
C LEU A 14 23.04 -44.12 12.15
N VAL A 15 23.09 -43.38 11.04
CA VAL A 15 22.91 -41.93 11.04
C VAL A 15 21.42 -41.67 11.25
N ILE A 16 21.05 -41.32 12.48
CA ILE A 16 19.71 -40.82 12.79
C ILE A 16 19.63 -39.40 12.23
N ALA A 17 18.99 -39.26 11.07
CA ALA A 17 18.60 -37.96 10.55
C ALA A 17 17.54 -37.37 11.48
N LEU A 18 17.94 -36.42 12.31
CA LEU A 18 17.02 -35.56 13.05
C LEU A 18 16.35 -34.64 12.02
N SER A 19 15.18 -35.03 11.54
CA SER A 19 14.28 -34.12 10.85
C SER A 19 13.78 -33.09 11.85
N ALA A 20 14.48 -31.97 11.95
CA ALA A 20 13.97 -30.78 12.60
C ALA A 20 12.72 -30.34 11.81
N VAL A 21 11.55 -30.54 12.40
CA VAL A 21 10.33 -29.85 11.98
C VAL A 21 10.51 -28.42 12.46
N ALA A 22 11.14 -27.60 11.63
CA ALA A 22 11.14 -26.17 11.82
C ALA A 22 9.70 -25.70 11.61
N CYS A 23 9.09 -25.17 12.67
CA CYS A 23 7.89 -24.37 12.55
C CYS A 23 8.17 -23.27 11.53
N GLY A 24 7.34 -23.17 10.49
CA GLY A 24 7.47 -22.15 9.46
C GLY A 24 7.29 -20.77 10.06
N GLU A 25 8.39 -20.12 10.38
CA GLU A 25 8.51 -18.67 10.21
C GLU A 25 8.90 -18.48 8.75
N ASP A 26 8.02 -17.86 7.97
CA ASP A 26 8.34 -17.46 6.60
C ASP A 26 9.63 -16.63 6.65
N ALA A 27 10.64 -17.05 5.89
CA ALA A 27 11.88 -16.30 5.78
C ALA A 27 11.54 -14.87 5.30
N PRO A 28 12.20 -13.82 5.83
CA PRO A 28 11.95 -12.47 5.35
C PRO A 28 12.17 -12.43 3.84
N GLU A 29 11.15 -12.02 3.10
CA GLU A 29 11.22 -11.91 1.64
C GLU A 29 12.27 -10.84 1.26
N ASP A 30 13.08 -11.14 0.25
CA ASP A 30 14.16 -10.25 -0.18
C ASP A 30 13.60 -8.94 -0.77
N LEU A 31 14.32 -7.83 -0.56
CA LEU A 31 13.96 -6.53 -1.11
C LEU A 31 13.90 -6.57 -2.63
N VAL A 32 14.95 -7.16 -3.24
CA VAL A 32 15.06 -7.37 -4.68
C VAL A 32 15.10 -8.86 -4.95
N THR A 33 14.24 -9.31 -5.86
CA THR A 33 14.12 -10.72 -6.25
C THR A 33 14.51 -10.91 -7.71
N GLU A 34 15.03 -12.10 -8.03
CA GLU A 34 15.17 -12.53 -9.41
C GLU A 34 13.82 -13.06 -9.92
N GLY A 35 13.35 -12.58 -11.07
CA GLY A 35 12.02 -12.94 -11.55
C GLY A 35 11.74 -12.49 -12.99
N ASN A 36 10.57 -12.88 -13.48
CA ASN A 36 10.09 -12.45 -14.79
C ASN A 36 9.82 -10.94 -14.79
N ARG A 37 10.22 -10.28 -15.89
CA ARG A 37 9.90 -8.87 -16.17
C ARG A 37 8.39 -8.69 -16.40
N PRO A 38 7.85 -7.46 -16.40
CA PRO A 38 6.43 -7.31 -16.64
C PRO A 38 6.16 -7.69 -18.10
N ALA A 39 4.90 -7.88 -18.45
CA ALA A 39 4.53 -8.25 -19.80
C ALA A 39 5.02 -7.23 -20.85
N VAL A 40 5.07 -5.95 -20.46
CA VAL A 40 5.55 -4.84 -21.32
C VAL A 40 6.54 -3.97 -20.53
N PRO A 41 7.84 -4.33 -20.50
CA PRO A 41 8.84 -3.55 -19.77
C PRO A 41 8.95 -2.11 -20.29
N TYR A 42 9.15 -1.16 -19.38
CA TYR A 42 9.32 0.24 -19.71
C TYR A 42 10.54 0.50 -20.60
N SER A 43 10.28 1.05 -21.79
CA SER A 43 11.30 1.32 -22.80
C SER A 43 11.71 2.79 -22.93
N GLY A 44 11.13 3.70 -22.13
CA GLY A 44 11.47 5.14 -22.14
C GLY A 44 12.73 5.47 -21.31
N PRO A 45 13.27 6.69 -21.39
CA PRO A 45 14.44 7.08 -20.59
C PRO A 45 14.15 7.01 -19.08
N LEU A 46 15.17 6.68 -18.28
CA LEU A 46 15.05 6.67 -16.81
C LEU A 46 15.20 8.06 -16.18
N HIS A 47 15.66 9.04 -16.95
CA HIS A 47 15.69 10.44 -16.53
C HIS A 47 14.71 11.27 -17.36
N LEU A 48 13.66 11.76 -16.70
CA LEU A 48 12.72 12.73 -17.24
C LEU A 48 12.64 13.95 -16.32
N PRO A 49 12.47 15.17 -16.85
CA PRO A 49 12.19 16.33 -16.03
C PRO A 49 10.93 16.12 -15.20
N HIS A 50 11.03 16.40 -13.90
CA HIS A 50 9.95 16.22 -12.95
C HIS A 50 9.82 17.48 -12.06
N PRO A 51 9.40 18.62 -12.62
CA PRO A 51 9.27 19.84 -11.84
C PRO A 51 8.19 19.67 -10.77
N ASN A 52 8.38 20.32 -9.62
CA ASN A 52 7.32 20.43 -8.63
C ASN A 52 6.15 21.22 -9.24
N VAL A 53 4.94 20.69 -9.13
CA VAL A 53 3.70 21.26 -9.65
C VAL A 53 2.80 21.58 -8.46
N GLU A 54 2.18 22.76 -8.45
CA GLU A 54 1.24 23.09 -7.38
C GLU A 54 -0.04 22.26 -7.50
N GLY A 55 -0.47 21.71 -6.37
CA GLY A 55 -1.72 20.96 -6.24
C GLY A 55 -1.54 19.45 -6.40
N ASP A 56 -2.55 18.70 -5.94
CA ASP A 56 -2.50 17.25 -5.82
C ASP A 56 -3.46 16.57 -6.81
N THR A 57 -3.25 16.85 -8.10
CA THR A 57 -4.04 16.24 -9.18
C THR A 57 -3.31 15.03 -9.76
N PRO A 58 -4.01 14.06 -10.38
CA PRO A 58 -3.36 12.96 -11.09
C PRO A 58 -2.29 13.43 -12.09
N GLN A 59 -2.58 14.52 -12.81
CA GLN A 59 -1.65 15.12 -13.77
C GLN A 59 -0.40 15.72 -13.10
N ALA A 60 -0.56 16.36 -11.94
CA ALA A 60 0.54 16.89 -11.15
C ALA A 60 1.45 15.75 -10.67
N ARG A 61 0.88 14.71 -10.03
CA ARG A 61 1.62 13.52 -9.59
C ARG A 61 2.34 12.84 -10.74
N MET A 62 1.68 12.67 -11.88
CA MET A 62 2.29 12.09 -13.07
C MET A 62 3.49 12.90 -13.57
N THR A 63 3.44 14.22 -13.47
CA THR A 63 4.52 15.12 -13.85
C THR A 63 5.69 15.04 -12.86
N GLU A 64 5.39 15.07 -11.57
CA GLU A 64 6.38 15.00 -10.48
C GLU A 64 7.04 13.63 -10.34
N SER A 65 6.37 12.57 -10.77
CA SER A 65 6.89 11.20 -10.74
C SER A 65 7.89 10.90 -11.86
N GLY A 66 8.08 11.81 -12.81
CA GLY A 66 9.05 11.66 -13.90
C GLY A 66 8.93 10.32 -14.65
N ALA A 67 10.04 9.59 -14.73
CA ALA A 67 10.07 8.29 -15.41
C ALA A 67 9.42 7.16 -14.59
N ALA A 68 9.39 7.26 -13.25
CA ALA A 68 8.71 6.28 -12.42
C ALA A 68 7.21 6.24 -12.73
N GLY A 69 6.57 7.42 -12.84
CA GLY A 69 5.15 7.50 -13.21
C GLY A 69 4.85 6.94 -14.60
N ARG A 70 5.78 7.12 -15.54
CA ARG A 70 5.67 6.58 -16.92
C ARG A 70 5.84 5.07 -17.03
N ALA A 71 6.47 4.45 -16.03
CA ALA A 71 6.66 3.01 -15.97
C ALA A 71 5.45 2.27 -15.37
N LEU A 72 4.51 2.98 -14.75
CA LEU A 72 3.34 2.35 -14.14
C LEU A 72 2.35 1.81 -15.19
N GLU A 73 1.75 0.69 -14.84
CA GLU A 73 0.68 0.02 -15.59
C GLU A 73 -0.58 -0.09 -14.73
N CYS A 74 -1.05 1.04 -14.20
CA CYS A 74 -2.24 1.13 -13.36
C CYS A 74 -3.53 0.79 -14.11
N ASP A 75 -4.54 0.34 -13.38
CA ASP A 75 -5.91 0.20 -13.90
C ASP A 75 -6.64 1.55 -13.90
N GLY A 76 -6.32 2.40 -12.93
CA GLY A 76 -6.79 3.79 -12.83
C GLY A 76 -5.69 4.83 -13.00
N GLU A 77 -5.95 6.01 -12.43
CA GLU A 77 -4.96 7.09 -12.33
C GLU A 77 -3.85 6.75 -11.33
N ILE A 78 -2.71 7.43 -11.46
CA ILE A 78 -1.63 7.33 -10.46
C ILE A 78 -2.14 7.79 -9.08
N TYR A 79 -1.89 6.94 -8.07
CA TYR A 79 -2.31 7.22 -6.71
C TYR A 79 -1.36 8.19 -6.02
N SER A 80 -0.08 7.88 -6.03
CA SER A 80 0.98 8.70 -5.44
C SER A 80 2.26 8.60 -6.24
N GLY A 81 3.12 9.62 -6.10
CA GLY A 81 4.43 9.63 -6.72
C GLY A 81 5.00 11.03 -6.80
N GLY A 82 6.30 11.11 -7.01
CA GLY A 82 7.03 12.37 -6.97
C GLY A 82 8.54 12.19 -7.05
N GLY A 83 9.25 13.32 -6.99
CA GLY A 83 10.68 13.32 -6.74
C GLY A 83 10.97 12.93 -5.29
N SER A 84 12.09 12.26 -5.06
CA SER A 84 12.51 11.89 -3.70
C SER A 84 13.31 12.99 -3.02
N GLU A 85 13.24 13.01 -1.68
CA GLU A 85 13.95 13.94 -0.83
C GLU A 85 15.48 13.82 -1.02
N PRO A 86 16.22 14.92 -0.77
CA PRO A 86 17.67 14.88 -0.77
C PRO A 86 18.25 13.93 0.27
N TRP A 87 19.21 13.09 -0.13
CA TRP A 87 20.14 12.47 0.82
C TRP A 87 21.41 13.32 1.00
N SER A 88 22.04 13.25 2.19
CA SER A 88 23.22 14.05 2.50
C SER A 88 24.50 13.42 1.95
N LYS A 89 25.57 14.21 1.97
CA LYS A 89 26.93 13.78 1.60
C LYS A 89 27.45 12.75 2.63
N GLY A 90 27.26 11.48 2.32
CA GLY A 90 27.67 10.36 3.19
C GLY A 90 26.60 9.28 3.32
N ASP A 91 25.35 9.60 2.96
CA ASP A 91 24.21 8.70 3.13
C ASP A 91 23.94 7.85 1.89
N GLY A 92 24.62 8.13 0.76
CA GLY A 92 24.40 7.40 -0.48
C GLY A 92 24.95 5.96 -0.42
N GLY A 93 24.18 5.03 -0.96
CA GLY A 93 24.55 3.62 -1.06
C GLY A 93 25.72 3.39 -2.03
N ALA A 94 26.47 2.32 -1.81
CA ALA A 94 27.51 1.84 -2.72
C ALA A 94 26.93 1.14 -3.95
N THR A 95 25.72 0.58 -3.84
CA THR A 95 25.03 -0.15 -4.91
C THR A 95 23.65 0.44 -5.21
N PRO A 96 23.07 0.17 -6.40
CA PRO A 96 21.68 0.54 -6.70
C PRO A 96 20.67 0.01 -5.67
N GLU A 97 20.86 -1.22 -5.18
CA GLU A 97 19.97 -1.84 -4.19
C GLU A 97 20.07 -1.15 -2.82
N GLU A 98 21.27 -0.73 -2.42
CA GLU A 98 21.42 0.13 -1.24
C GLU A 98 20.74 1.49 -1.45
N GLY A 99 20.75 2.02 -2.67
CA GLY A 99 19.94 3.19 -3.06
C GLY A 99 18.44 2.98 -2.92
N LEU A 100 17.94 1.78 -3.27
CA LEU A 100 16.53 1.40 -3.08
C LEU A 100 16.21 1.25 -1.60
N LYS A 101 17.10 0.64 -0.82
CA LYS A 101 16.92 0.54 0.64
C LYS A 101 16.80 1.92 1.29
N LEU A 102 17.63 2.88 0.88
CA LEU A 102 17.57 4.27 1.35
C LEU A 102 16.23 4.94 1.07
N HIS A 103 15.54 4.61 -0.03
CA HIS A 103 14.17 5.09 -0.28
C HIS A 103 13.25 4.80 0.91
N PHE A 104 13.27 3.57 1.43
CA PHE A 104 12.41 3.15 2.54
C PHE A 104 12.86 3.69 3.90
N GLU A 105 14.13 4.08 4.03
CA GLU A 105 14.69 4.64 5.25
C GLU A 105 14.44 6.16 5.36
N ILE A 106 14.59 6.88 4.24
CA ILE A 106 14.44 8.33 4.15
C ILE A 106 12.97 8.72 4.02
N GLU A 107 12.27 8.15 3.03
CA GLU A 107 10.89 8.55 2.71
C GLU A 107 9.85 7.85 3.59
N GLN A 108 10.22 6.70 4.18
CA GLN A 108 9.33 5.82 4.95
C GLN A 108 7.93 5.63 4.31
N PRO A 109 7.86 5.26 3.02
CA PRO A 109 6.59 5.19 2.33
C PRO A 109 5.83 3.94 2.78
N ASP A 110 4.50 4.02 2.75
CA ASP A 110 3.61 2.88 2.94
C ASP A 110 3.61 2.02 1.66
N LEU A 111 4.71 1.29 1.46
CA LEU A 111 4.94 0.39 0.33
C LEU A 111 5.47 -0.97 0.82
N PRO A 112 5.27 -2.05 0.05
CA PRO A 112 5.98 -3.31 0.26
C PRO A 112 7.50 -3.05 0.34
N ARG A 113 8.18 -3.72 1.27
CA ARG A 113 9.65 -3.67 1.43
C ARG A 113 10.32 -4.97 0.96
N TYR A 114 9.73 -5.59 -0.06
CA TYR A 114 10.10 -6.89 -0.61
C TYR A 114 9.67 -6.96 -2.07
N GLY A 115 10.16 -7.95 -2.83
CA GLY A 115 9.59 -8.35 -4.12
C GLY A 115 9.81 -7.38 -5.28
N TYR A 116 10.68 -6.37 -5.13
CA TYR A 116 11.06 -5.53 -6.26
C TYR A 116 11.95 -6.32 -7.21
N ARG A 117 12.02 -5.89 -8.47
CA ARG A 117 12.97 -6.41 -9.44
C ARG A 117 13.63 -5.29 -10.22
N VAL A 118 14.83 -5.55 -10.71
CA VAL A 118 15.46 -4.67 -11.70
C VAL A 118 14.72 -4.83 -13.02
N GLU A 119 13.95 -3.81 -13.39
CA GLU A 119 13.30 -3.77 -14.69
C GLU A 119 14.25 -3.30 -15.78
N ARG A 120 15.00 -2.25 -15.46
CA ARG A 120 15.89 -1.59 -16.39
C ARG A 120 17.03 -0.91 -15.69
N GLU A 121 18.18 -0.95 -16.36
CA GLU A 121 19.40 -0.27 -15.93
C GLU A 121 19.89 0.66 -17.05
N GLU A 122 20.38 1.82 -16.64
CA GLU A 122 21.20 2.72 -17.41
C GLU A 122 22.50 2.97 -16.63
N ALA A 123 23.45 3.72 -17.20
CA ALA A 123 24.79 3.86 -16.62
C ALA A 123 24.80 4.41 -15.17
N ASP A 124 23.85 5.28 -14.85
CA ASP A 124 23.75 5.96 -13.55
C ASP A 124 22.34 5.84 -12.93
N ARG A 125 21.45 5.03 -13.49
CA ARG A 125 20.06 4.90 -13.04
C ARG A 125 19.60 3.46 -13.09
N VAL A 126 18.80 3.05 -12.11
CA VAL A 126 18.13 1.74 -12.10
C VAL A 126 16.67 1.94 -11.78
N LEU A 127 15.79 1.35 -12.59
CA LEU A 127 14.36 1.24 -12.33
C LEU A 127 14.08 -0.09 -11.63
N TYR A 128 13.58 0.03 -10.41
CA TYR A 128 12.97 -1.06 -9.66
C TYR A 128 11.46 -1.03 -9.82
N SER A 129 10.88 -2.19 -10.09
CA SER A 129 9.44 -2.36 -10.24
C SER A 129 8.93 -3.38 -9.23
N PHE A 130 7.79 -3.09 -8.59
CA PHE A 130 6.99 -4.09 -7.90
C PHE A 130 5.80 -4.42 -8.80
N ASP A 131 5.67 -5.71 -9.14
CA ASP A 131 4.66 -6.16 -10.08
C ASP A 131 3.55 -6.94 -9.42
N VAL A 132 2.34 -6.74 -9.95
CA VAL A 132 1.18 -7.58 -9.67
C VAL A 132 0.66 -8.05 -11.02
N ASP A 133 0.50 -9.37 -11.17
CA ASP A 133 0.05 -10.01 -12.42
C ASP A 133 0.86 -9.55 -13.66
N LEU A 134 2.18 -9.48 -13.52
CA LEU A 134 3.12 -9.05 -14.56
C LEU A 134 2.91 -7.61 -15.04
N ARG A 135 2.31 -6.75 -14.22
CA ARG A 135 2.14 -5.32 -14.48
C ARG A 135 2.78 -4.52 -13.37
N THR A 136 3.53 -3.48 -13.74
CA THR A 136 4.23 -2.65 -12.76
C THR A 136 3.25 -1.76 -12.01
N LYS A 137 3.10 -2.01 -10.69
CA LYS A 137 2.20 -1.26 -9.80
C LYS A 137 2.93 -0.25 -8.92
N ILE A 138 4.22 -0.47 -8.68
CA ILE A 138 5.11 0.49 -8.01
C ILE A 138 6.38 0.59 -8.83
N ALA A 139 6.85 1.81 -9.06
CA ALA A 139 8.10 2.10 -9.75
C ALA A 139 8.97 2.99 -8.87
N VAL A 140 10.21 2.58 -8.63
CA VAL A 140 11.21 3.36 -7.89
C VAL A 140 12.46 3.46 -8.74
N ILE A 141 12.86 4.67 -9.08
CA ILE A 141 14.11 4.94 -9.80
C ILE A 141 15.15 5.42 -8.80
N VAL A 142 16.30 4.75 -8.78
CA VAL A 142 17.47 5.16 -8.01
C VAL A 142 18.54 5.73 -8.92
N ALA A 143 19.33 6.64 -8.36
CA ALA A 143 20.28 7.49 -9.04
C ALA A 143 21.66 7.46 -8.41
N LYS A 144 22.67 7.30 -9.25
CA LYS A 144 24.07 7.46 -8.86
C LYS A 144 24.52 8.93 -8.93
N ASP A 145 25.25 9.36 -7.91
CA ASP A 145 26.08 10.57 -7.87
C ASP A 145 25.34 11.85 -8.34
N ARG A 146 24.20 12.17 -7.71
CA ARG A 146 23.49 13.44 -7.97
C ARG A 146 24.30 14.64 -7.43
N LYS A 147 23.98 15.85 -7.90
CA LYS A 147 24.68 17.08 -7.51
C LYS A 147 24.68 17.27 -5.99
N GLY A 148 25.87 17.18 -5.37
CA GLY A 148 26.05 17.31 -3.92
C GLY A 148 25.71 16.04 -3.13
N ARG A 149 25.45 14.92 -3.81
CA ARG A 149 24.91 13.68 -3.26
C ARG A 149 25.64 12.47 -3.87
N PRO A 150 26.88 12.20 -3.43
CA PRO A 150 27.63 11.03 -3.91
C PRO A 150 26.93 9.72 -3.47
N GLY A 151 27.11 8.66 -4.23
CA GLY A 151 26.50 7.34 -4.02
C GLY A 151 25.15 7.18 -4.71
N TRP A 152 24.52 6.02 -4.49
CA TRP A 152 23.19 5.67 -4.98
C TRP A 152 22.11 6.11 -3.99
N GLY A 153 21.01 6.68 -4.49
CA GLY A 153 19.88 7.08 -3.66
C GLY A 153 18.61 7.26 -4.50
N PRO A 154 17.46 7.53 -3.87
CA PRO A 154 16.18 7.62 -4.56
C PRO A 154 16.10 8.87 -5.46
N ASP A 155 15.51 8.74 -6.66
CA ASP A 155 15.35 9.84 -7.63
C ASP A 155 13.87 10.22 -7.78
N THR A 156 13.06 9.27 -8.24
CA THR A 156 11.61 9.40 -8.42
C THR A 156 10.93 8.10 -8.02
N THR A 157 9.71 8.21 -7.49
CA THR A 157 8.86 7.09 -7.12
C THR A 157 7.44 7.30 -7.64
N ALA A 158 6.71 6.22 -7.88
CA ALA A 158 5.33 6.25 -8.31
C ALA A 158 4.62 4.95 -7.91
N MET A 159 3.33 5.05 -7.60
CA MET A 159 2.49 3.90 -7.24
C MET A 159 1.05 4.05 -7.78
N CYS A 160 0.48 2.94 -8.25
CA CYS A 160 -0.93 2.77 -8.58
C CYS A 160 -1.84 2.74 -7.34
N ASP A 161 -3.15 2.68 -7.48
CA ASP A 161 -4.03 2.63 -6.30
C ASP A 161 -3.69 1.43 -5.41
N PRO A 162 -3.63 1.59 -4.07
CA PRO A 162 -3.32 0.48 -3.18
C PRO A 162 -4.23 -0.74 -3.34
N ALA A 163 -5.46 -0.57 -3.83
CA ALA A 163 -6.35 -1.67 -4.19
C ALA A 163 -5.79 -2.61 -5.28
N GLU A 164 -4.84 -2.12 -6.09
CA GLU A 164 -4.13 -2.88 -7.13
C GLU A 164 -2.93 -3.68 -6.58
N LEU A 165 -2.56 -3.50 -5.31
CA LEU A 165 -1.49 -4.26 -4.65
C LEU A 165 -2.01 -5.62 -4.12
N PRO A 166 -1.13 -6.61 -3.86
CA PRO A 166 -1.56 -7.92 -3.36
C PRO A 166 -2.31 -7.82 -2.02
N SER A 167 -3.34 -8.64 -1.83
CA SER A 167 -4.09 -8.65 -0.56
C SER A 167 -3.20 -8.99 0.64
N SER A 168 -2.21 -9.86 0.44
CA SER A 168 -1.18 -10.19 1.44
C SER A 168 -0.40 -8.99 1.98
N TYR A 169 -0.35 -7.89 1.22
CA TYR A 169 0.18 -6.61 1.65
C TYR A 169 -0.91 -5.71 2.25
N THR A 170 -2.03 -5.50 1.54
CA THR A 170 -3.06 -4.53 1.92
C THR A 170 -3.85 -4.93 3.17
N ASP A 171 -4.02 -6.23 3.43
CA ASP A 171 -4.77 -6.73 4.58
C ASP A 171 -4.04 -6.45 5.91
N LYS A 172 -2.79 -6.01 5.84
CA LYS A 172 -1.95 -5.62 7.00
C LYS A 172 -1.87 -4.10 7.17
N GLN A 173 -2.52 -3.33 6.30
CA GLN A 173 -2.44 -1.87 6.32
C GLN A 173 -3.54 -1.28 7.21
N PRO A 174 -3.39 -0.03 7.66
CA PRO A 174 -4.42 0.64 8.48
C PRO A 174 -5.72 0.93 7.72
N TYR A 175 -5.68 0.92 6.39
CA TYR A 175 -6.85 1.03 5.53
C TYR A 175 -7.37 -0.34 5.10
N ARG A 176 -8.67 -0.40 4.82
CA ARG A 176 -9.40 -1.57 4.32
C ARG A 176 -9.94 -1.26 2.94
N VAL A 177 -9.74 -2.21 2.04
CA VAL A 177 -10.14 -2.12 0.62
C VAL A 177 -11.53 -2.72 0.47
N TRP A 178 -12.47 -1.91 -0.02
CA TRP A 178 -13.84 -2.37 -0.31
C TRP A 178 -13.86 -3.16 -1.63
N THR A 179 -14.94 -3.91 -1.84
CA THR A 179 -15.18 -4.68 -3.07
C THR A 179 -16.51 -4.28 -3.72
N ASP A 180 -16.58 -4.38 -5.05
CA ASP A 180 -17.82 -4.17 -5.80
C ASP A 180 -18.72 -5.42 -5.75
N LYS A 181 -19.92 -5.31 -6.34
CA LYS A 181 -20.90 -6.41 -6.45
C LYS A 181 -20.38 -7.68 -7.15
N ASP A 182 -19.30 -7.57 -7.92
CA ASP A 182 -18.67 -8.69 -8.64
C ASP A 182 -17.43 -9.21 -7.86
N GLY A 183 -17.17 -8.68 -6.67
CA GLY A 183 -16.03 -9.04 -5.81
C GLY A 183 -14.70 -8.40 -6.23
N ARG A 184 -14.72 -7.42 -7.14
CA ARG A 184 -13.50 -6.70 -7.54
C ARG A 184 -13.17 -5.64 -6.51
N ARG A 185 -11.89 -5.46 -6.24
CA ARG A 185 -11.39 -4.46 -5.29
C ARG A 185 -11.64 -3.06 -5.85
N VAL A 186 -12.25 -2.20 -5.04
CA VAL A 186 -12.54 -0.81 -5.38
C VAL A 186 -11.32 0.04 -5.00
N PRO A 187 -10.92 1.03 -5.82
CA PRO A 187 -9.83 1.94 -5.49
C PRO A 187 -9.98 2.59 -4.10
N VAL A 188 -8.90 2.60 -3.32
CA VAL A 188 -8.82 3.28 -2.02
C VAL A 188 -9.05 4.79 -2.17
N SER A 189 -8.67 5.35 -3.32
CA SER A 189 -8.96 6.74 -3.70
C SER A 189 -10.43 7.05 -3.95
N GLU A 190 -11.31 6.04 -4.02
CA GLU A 190 -12.75 6.20 -4.18
C GLU A 190 -13.49 5.92 -2.86
N VAL A 191 -13.15 4.80 -2.23
CA VAL A 191 -13.72 4.40 -0.94
C VAL A 191 -12.72 3.56 -0.15
N SER A 192 -12.56 3.89 1.12
CA SER A 192 -11.76 3.09 2.04
C SER A 192 -12.25 3.24 3.46
N SER A 193 -11.91 2.28 4.32
CA SER A 193 -12.19 2.40 5.75
C SER A 193 -10.97 2.11 6.59
N SER A 194 -10.82 2.80 7.72
CA SER A 194 -9.72 2.59 8.65
C SER A 194 -10.24 2.58 10.09
N ALA A 195 -9.48 1.95 10.99
CA ALA A 195 -9.71 2.14 12.41
C ALA A 195 -9.22 3.54 12.82
N GLY A 196 -9.82 4.11 13.86
CA GLY A 196 -9.35 5.37 14.41
C GLY A 196 -7.93 5.27 14.99
N SER A 197 -7.27 6.43 15.06
CA SER A 197 -5.88 6.49 15.47
C SER A 197 -5.67 6.07 16.93
N ALA A 198 -4.73 5.15 17.16
CA ALA A 198 -4.33 4.72 18.49
C ALA A 198 -3.72 5.83 19.34
N HIS A 199 -3.05 6.83 18.74
CA HIS A 199 -2.47 7.93 19.52
C HIS A 199 -3.53 8.91 20.06
N CYS A 200 -4.79 8.75 19.63
CA CYS A 200 -5.95 9.50 20.12
C CYS A 200 -6.90 8.64 20.94
N ASP A 201 -6.55 7.38 21.20
CA ASP A 201 -7.43 6.39 21.83
C ASP A 201 -8.76 6.20 21.05
N TRP A 202 -8.71 6.26 19.71
CA TRP A 202 -9.89 6.13 18.84
C TRP A 202 -10.01 4.76 18.17
N GLN A 203 -9.28 3.74 18.63
CA GLN A 203 -9.23 2.44 17.94
C GLN A 203 -10.59 1.74 17.86
N ASP A 204 -11.54 2.08 18.73
CA ASP A 204 -12.89 1.53 18.76
C ASP A 204 -13.86 2.25 17.78
N ALA A 205 -13.42 3.32 17.12
CA ALA A 205 -14.14 3.97 16.04
C ALA A 205 -13.65 3.48 14.66
N ASP A 206 -14.57 3.36 13.71
CA ASP A 206 -14.24 3.13 12.29
C ASP A 206 -14.49 4.41 11.49
N PHE A 207 -13.56 4.78 10.62
CA PHE A 207 -13.73 5.86 9.65
C PHE A 207 -13.96 5.28 8.26
N LEU A 208 -14.86 5.89 7.50
CA LEU A 208 -15.09 5.65 6.07
C LEU A 208 -14.77 6.92 5.31
N GLU A 209 -13.82 6.83 4.39
CA GLU A 209 -13.58 7.86 3.39
C GLU A 209 -14.37 7.53 2.12
N TRP A 210 -15.03 8.55 1.56
CA TRP A 210 -15.84 8.44 0.36
C TRP A 210 -15.61 9.63 -0.58
N GLY A 211 -15.49 9.34 -1.86
CA GLY A 211 -15.37 10.32 -2.93
C GLY A 211 -13.93 10.44 -3.44
N ALA A 212 -13.80 10.85 -4.70
CA ALA A 212 -12.53 10.84 -5.42
C ALA A 212 -11.46 11.72 -4.76
N GLY A 213 -10.30 11.12 -4.50
CA GLY A 213 -9.08 11.80 -4.07
C GLY A 213 -8.06 10.80 -3.55
N SER A 214 -6.80 10.93 -3.94
CA SER A 214 -5.73 10.11 -3.35
C SER A 214 -5.32 10.71 -2.03
N GLY A 215 -5.36 9.93 -0.95
CA GLY A 215 -4.55 9.96 0.28
C GLY A 215 -4.21 11.26 1.03
N GLY A 216 -4.39 12.44 0.44
CA GLY A 216 -3.97 13.74 0.94
C GLY A 216 -5.13 14.54 1.50
N GLU A 217 -4.86 15.33 2.53
CA GLU A 217 -5.79 16.34 3.04
C GLU A 217 -6.11 17.36 1.93
N GLY A 218 -7.39 17.68 1.71
CA GLY A 218 -7.78 18.86 0.91
C GLY A 218 -8.57 18.62 -0.39
N SER A 219 -8.93 17.39 -0.76
CA SER A 219 -9.96 17.21 -1.80
C SER A 219 -11.32 17.71 -1.26
N ALA A 220 -11.86 18.77 -1.86
CA ALA A 220 -13.17 19.33 -1.47
C ALA A 220 -14.32 18.33 -1.62
N ASP A 221 -14.11 17.27 -2.42
CA ASP A 221 -15.09 16.23 -2.72
C ASP A 221 -14.97 15.00 -1.80
N ARG A 222 -13.89 14.88 -1.01
CA ARG A 222 -13.70 13.78 -0.07
C ARG A 222 -14.51 14.02 1.20
N LYS A 223 -15.35 13.04 1.56
CA LYS A 223 -16.14 13.04 2.79
C LYS A 223 -15.67 11.92 3.71
N VAL A 224 -15.64 12.21 5.00
CA VAL A 224 -15.30 11.23 6.03
C VAL A 224 -16.53 11.01 6.88
N TYR A 225 -16.86 9.75 7.14
CA TYR A 225 -17.94 9.31 8.02
C TYR A 225 -17.36 8.47 9.14
N ALA A 226 -18.02 8.44 10.30
CA ALA A 226 -17.53 7.68 11.44
C ALA A 226 -18.60 6.76 12.03
N ARG A 227 -18.19 5.53 12.35
CA ARG A 227 -18.83 4.62 13.27
C ARG A 227 -18.22 4.82 14.64
N ASP A 228 -19.01 5.14 15.65
CA ASP A 228 -18.50 5.37 17.01
C ASP A 228 -19.45 4.76 18.06
N PRO A 229 -19.49 3.42 18.18
CA PRO A 229 -20.41 2.74 19.09
C PRO A 229 -20.07 2.97 20.57
N GLU A 230 -18.78 3.16 20.88
CA GLU A 230 -18.28 3.35 22.25
C GLU A 230 -18.17 4.83 22.65
N GLY A 231 -18.41 5.76 21.72
CA GLY A 231 -18.36 7.20 22.00
C GLY A 231 -16.95 7.71 22.27
N VAL A 232 -15.93 7.12 21.63
CA VAL A 232 -14.52 7.50 21.82
C VAL A 232 -14.16 8.81 21.11
N LEU A 233 -14.97 9.24 20.15
CA LEU A 233 -14.72 10.48 19.43
C LEU A 233 -15.15 11.71 20.26
N PRO A 234 -14.38 12.82 20.21
CA PRO A 234 -14.71 14.03 20.97
C PRO A 234 -16.09 14.58 20.62
N SER A 235 -16.80 15.08 21.65
CA SER A 235 -18.07 15.76 21.47
C SER A 235 -17.95 16.89 20.45
N GLY A 236 -18.86 16.90 19.48
CA GLY A 236 -18.89 17.90 18.43
C GLY A 236 -18.01 17.60 17.22
N MET A 237 -17.26 16.49 17.18
CA MET A 237 -16.55 16.03 15.97
C MET A 237 -17.50 15.62 14.84
N LEU A 238 -18.59 14.95 15.20
CA LEU A 238 -19.58 14.44 14.24
C LEU A 238 -20.68 15.48 13.97
N THR A 239 -21.24 15.47 12.75
CA THR A 239 -22.38 16.32 12.37
C THR A 239 -23.67 15.95 13.12
N SER A 240 -23.79 14.68 13.53
CA SER A 240 -24.80 14.18 14.46
C SER A 240 -24.24 13.01 15.27
N ALA A 241 -25.00 12.49 16.24
CA ALA A 241 -24.63 11.24 16.91
C ALA A 241 -24.60 10.06 15.93
N TYR A 242 -23.75 9.08 16.21
CA TYR A 242 -23.82 7.74 15.62
C TYR A 242 -25.11 7.04 16.07
N ASP A 243 -25.73 6.28 15.16
CA ASP A 243 -26.92 5.50 15.43
C ASP A 243 -26.75 4.08 14.86
N GLY A 244 -26.62 3.10 15.74
CA GLY A 244 -26.33 1.70 15.36
C GLY A 244 -27.56 0.88 14.96
N ASP A 245 -28.78 1.43 15.10
CA ASP A 245 -30.02 0.72 14.80
C ASP A 245 -31.04 1.68 14.18
N VAL A 246 -30.93 1.87 12.87
CA VAL A 246 -31.87 2.67 12.08
C VAL A 246 -32.67 1.80 11.13
N THR A 247 -33.86 2.27 10.76
CA THR A 247 -34.52 1.78 9.55
C THR A 247 -33.86 2.40 8.32
N MET A 248 -33.56 1.61 7.30
CA MET A 248 -33.03 2.11 6.02
C MET A 248 -33.96 3.22 5.46
N PRO A 249 -33.46 4.43 5.19
CA PRO A 249 -34.28 5.49 4.61
C PRO A 249 -34.81 5.13 3.22
N ALA A 250 -36.03 5.55 2.90
CA ALA A 250 -36.65 5.27 1.60
C ALA A 250 -35.88 5.81 0.38
N GLY A 251 -35.06 6.86 0.58
CA GLY A 251 -34.20 7.44 -0.46
C GLY A 251 -32.80 6.86 -0.53
N ALA A 252 -32.44 5.90 0.33
CA ALA A 252 -31.11 5.31 0.34
C ALA A 252 -30.92 4.39 -0.87
N ARG A 253 -29.75 4.49 -1.50
CA ARG A 253 -29.36 3.69 -2.66
C ARG A 253 -28.12 2.89 -2.34
N SER A 254 -28.13 1.61 -2.67
CA SER A 254 -26.93 0.78 -2.57
C SER A 254 -25.88 1.32 -3.53
N THR A 255 -24.64 1.42 -3.07
CA THR A 255 -23.50 1.69 -3.95
C THR A 255 -23.04 0.42 -4.66
N GLY A 256 -23.45 -0.75 -4.16
CA GLY A 256 -22.90 -2.05 -4.55
C GLY A 256 -21.52 -2.32 -3.96
N TYR A 257 -21.06 -1.52 -2.98
CA TYR A 257 -19.77 -1.71 -2.31
C TYR A 257 -19.94 -2.47 -1.01
N HIS A 258 -19.03 -3.41 -0.80
CA HIS A 258 -19.02 -4.34 0.31
C HIS A 258 -17.66 -4.35 1.02
N LEU A 259 -17.70 -4.47 2.34
CA LEU A 259 -16.55 -4.76 3.18
C LEU A 259 -16.99 -5.81 4.19
N ASP A 260 -16.46 -7.04 4.06
CA ASP A 260 -16.94 -8.20 4.80
C ASP A 260 -18.47 -8.37 4.67
N ASP A 261 -19.21 -8.30 5.78
CA ASP A 261 -20.67 -8.39 5.83
C ASP A 261 -21.38 -7.03 5.72
N ARG A 262 -20.62 -5.94 5.52
CA ARG A 262 -21.12 -4.57 5.45
C ARG A 262 -21.42 -4.16 4.01
N GLU A 263 -22.59 -3.60 3.76
CA GLU A 263 -22.96 -2.99 2.48
C GLU A 263 -23.11 -1.48 2.64
N LEU A 264 -22.54 -0.69 1.73
CA LEU A 264 -22.63 0.77 1.76
C LEU A 264 -23.84 1.30 0.99
N TRP A 265 -24.56 2.21 1.62
CA TRP A 265 -25.75 2.87 1.10
C TRP A 265 -25.68 4.38 1.32
N LEU A 266 -26.09 5.15 0.30
CA LEU A 266 -26.02 6.60 0.29
C LEU A 266 -27.37 7.25 0.08
N THR A 267 -27.54 8.47 0.59
CA THR A 267 -28.66 9.37 0.31
C THR A 267 -28.13 10.66 -0.30
N ASP A 268 -29.01 11.45 -0.92
CA ASP A 268 -28.63 12.72 -1.54
C ASP A 268 -28.11 13.77 -0.51
N ASP A 269 -28.46 13.62 0.77
CA ASP A 269 -28.10 14.56 1.85
C ASP A 269 -26.61 14.46 2.26
N MET A 270 -25.93 13.34 2.00
CA MET A 270 -24.50 13.11 2.31
C MET A 270 -24.04 13.48 3.74
N SER A 271 -24.95 13.82 4.65
CA SER A 271 -24.69 14.14 6.06
C SER A 271 -24.40 12.89 6.88
N ARG A 272 -24.82 11.74 6.35
CA ARG A 272 -24.59 10.39 6.86
C ARG A 272 -24.44 9.42 5.69
N VAL A 273 -23.78 8.31 5.94
CA VAL A 273 -23.94 7.09 5.16
C VAL A 273 -24.70 6.05 5.96
N TYR A 274 -25.24 5.07 5.26
CA TYR A 274 -25.94 3.95 5.86
C TYR A 274 -25.17 2.68 5.56
N VAL A 275 -24.88 1.90 6.58
CA VAL A 275 -24.16 0.64 6.46
C VAL A 275 -25.10 -0.47 6.88
N ARG A 276 -25.46 -1.33 5.92
CA ARG A 276 -26.25 -2.52 6.21
C ARG A 276 -25.32 -3.63 6.67
N THR A 277 -25.65 -4.27 7.79
CA THR A 277 -24.92 -5.43 8.33
C THR A 277 -25.88 -6.61 8.44
N LEU A 278 -25.41 -7.74 8.98
CA LEU A 278 -26.28 -8.86 9.34
C LEU A 278 -27.28 -8.54 10.46
N ASP A 279 -26.93 -7.61 11.35
CA ASP A 279 -27.68 -7.29 12.57
C ASP A 279 -28.65 -6.11 12.40
N GLY A 280 -28.49 -5.31 11.34
CA GLY A 280 -29.36 -4.16 11.10
C GLY A 280 -28.78 -3.17 10.11
N VAL A 281 -29.13 -1.90 10.30
CA VAL A 281 -28.57 -0.79 9.53
C VAL A 281 -28.02 0.23 10.51
N GLU A 282 -26.76 0.59 10.33
CA GLU A 282 -26.11 1.65 11.07
C GLU A 282 -26.14 2.94 10.25
N ALA A 283 -26.27 4.09 10.91
CA ALA A 283 -26.12 5.42 10.31
C ALA A 283 -24.83 6.07 10.81
N TRP A 284 -23.86 6.20 9.92
CA TRP A 284 -22.55 6.77 10.23
C TRP A 284 -22.56 8.26 9.88
N PRO A 285 -22.52 9.16 10.87
CA PRO A 285 -22.49 10.60 10.61
C PRO A 285 -21.20 11.06 9.95
N ALA A 286 -21.31 12.12 9.15
CA ALA A 286 -20.14 12.79 8.61
C ALA A 286 -19.30 13.42 9.73
N VAL A 287 -17.99 13.35 9.59
CA VAL A 287 -17.03 14.10 10.40
C VAL A 287 -17.02 15.55 9.92
N LYS A 288 -17.04 16.51 10.86
CA LYS A 288 -16.97 17.93 10.50
C LYS A 288 -15.60 18.26 9.90
N GLN A 289 -15.57 19.16 8.93
CA GLN A 289 -14.33 19.63 8.32
C GLN A 289 -13.35 20.17 9.37
N HIS A 290 -12.06 19.92 9.15
CA HIS A 290 -10.96 20.33 10.03
C HIS A 290 -11.01 19.74 11.46
N MET A 291 -11.83 18.72 11.69
CA MET A 291 -11.78 17.93 12.91
C MET A 291 -10.83 16.75 12.70
N GLY A 292 -9.88 16.62 13.61
CA GLY A 292 -8.89 15.55 13.63
C GLY A 292 -8.28 15.42 15.02
N CYS A 293 -7.35 14.49 15.14
CA CYS A 293 -6.51 14.35 16.32
C CYS A 293 -5.83 15.68 16.67
N ARG A 294 -5.80 16.02 17.96
CA ARG A 294 -5.17 17.24 18.48
C ARG A 294 -3.86 16.93 19.18
#